data_AF-A0AAX3SW62-F1
#
_entry.id   AF-A0AAX3SW62-F1
#
_cell.length_a   1.000
_cell.length_b   1.000
_cell.length_c   1.000
_cell.angle_alpha   90.00
_cell.angle_beta   90.00
_cell.angle_gamma   90.00
#
_symmetry.space_group_name_H-M   'P 1'
#
loop_
_entity.id
_entity.type
_entity.pdbx_description
1 polymer ?
#
loop_
_entity_poly.entity_id
_entity_poly.type
_entity_poly.pdbx_seq_one_letter_code
_entity_poly.pdbx_strand_id
1 'polypeptide(L)'
;MIFDEYSEIGSRYSAKTFMIKDNVVGKCCAISLLVGKPIFIIAVMKMNKDIRNGVFKNIQNTLNDMNINYKVNLSENSFTLDNGTYIICKSLHSQTKREKLKAFADLNKYEFAIEWREEADQLTKDDMSE
;
A
#
# COMPACT_ATOMS: atom_id res chain seq x y z
N MET A 1 -8.63 3.89 -17.75
CA MET A 1 -8.24 3.16 -16.53
C MET A 1 -9.51 2.98 -15.72
N ILE A 2 -9.94 1.74 -15.52
CA ILE A 2 -11.11 1.44 -14.67
C ILE A 2 -10.59 1.50 -13.23
N PHE A 3 -11.26 2.25 -12.36
CA PHE A 3 -10.95 2.35 -10.93
C PHE A 3 -12.09 1.68 -10.17
N ASP A 4 -11.79 0.52 -9.57
CA ASP A 4 -12.69 -0.13 -8.64
C ASP A 4 -12.27 0.24 -7.22
N GLU A 5 -13.21 0.78 -6.44
CA GLU A 5 -12.99 1.15 -5.04
C GLU A 5 -13.61 0.11 -4.12
N TYR A 6 -12.82 -0.37 -3.15
CA TYR A 6 -13.29 -1.23 -2.08
C TYR A 6 -13.02 -0.56 -0.74
N SER A 7 -14.06 -0.46 0.10
CA SER A 7 -13.99 0.19 1.41
C SER A 7 -14.60 -0.69 2.48
N GLU A 8 -13.90 -0.83 3.60
CA GLU A 8 -14.35 -1.58 4.77
C GLU A 8 -14.35 -0.66 6.01
N ILE A 9 -15.54 -0.25 6.46
CA ILE A 9 -15.73 0.68 7.58
C ILE A 9 -16.37 -0.07 8.76
N GLY A 10 -15.92 0.21 9.99
CA GLY A 10 -16.45 -0.45 11.18
C GLY A 10 -15.76 -0.03 12.48
N SER A 11 -16.21 -0.58 13.61
CA SER A 11 -15.69 -0.22 14.94
C SER A 11 -14.22 -0.55 15.15
N ARG A 12 -13.59 0.10 16.14
CA ARG A 12 -12.22 -0.24 16.56
C ARG A 12 -12.13 -1.70 16.99
N TYR A 13 -10.99 -2.33 16.74
CA TYR A 13 -10.69 -3.75 17.04
C TYR A 13 -11.54 -4.78 16.28
N SER A 14 -12.30 -4.39 15.26
CA SER A 14 -13.08 -5.33 14.44
C SER A 14 -12.25 -6.11 13.41
N ALA A 15 -10.93 -6.22 13.60
CA ALA A 15 -9.97 -6.94 12.76
C ALA A 15 -9.89 -6.54 11.26
N LYS A 16 -10.52 -5.44 10.83
CA LYS A 16 -10.53 -4.98 9.41
C LYS A 16 -9.13 -4.83 8.81
N THR A 17 -8.21 -4.23 9.56
CA THR A 17 -6.80 -4.14 9.14
C THR A 17 -6.24 -5.53 8.84
N PHE A 18 -6.45 -6.52 9.72
CA PHE A 18 -5.97 -7.90 9.50
C PHE A 18 -6.63 -8.55 8.29
N MET A 19 -7.94 -8.37 8.11
CA MET A 19 -8.68 -8.92 6.97
C MET A 19 -8.19 -8.37 5.62
N ILE A 20 -7.85 -7.09 5.54
CA ILE A 20 -7.30 -6.49 4.31
C ILE A 20 -5.81 -6.82 4.13
N LYS A 21 -5.05 -6.79 5.24
CA LYS A 21 -3.61 -7.06 5.32
C LYS A 21 -3.25 -8.47 4.86
N ASP A 22 -3.92 -9.48 5.40
CA ASP A 22 -3.59 -10.89 5.13
C ASP A 22 -4.22 -11.39 3.82
N ASN A 23 -5.23 -10.69 3.30
CA ASN A 23 -6.07 -11.22 2.22
C ASN A 23 -5.90 -10.50 0.88
N VAL A 24 -5.66 -9.18 0.84
CA VAL A 24 -5.56 -8.47 -0.45
C VAL A 24 -4.10 -8.21 -0.81
N VAL A 25 -3.35 -7.49 0.02
CA VAL A 25 -1.96 -7.11 -0.30
C VAL A 25 -1.08 -8.36 -0.43
N GLY A 26 -1.11 -9.23 0.59
CA GLY A 26 -0.34 -10.46 0.59
C GLY A 26 -0.67 -11.38 -0.60
N LYS A 27 -1.96 -11.61 -0.88
CA LYS A 27 -2.39 -12.44 -2.03
C LYS A 27 -2.03 -11.82 -3.36
N CYS A 28 -2.16 -10.50 -3.52
CA CYS A 28 -1.74 -9.81 -4.73
C CYS A 28 -0.24 -9.96 -4.97
N CYS A 29 0.59 -9.83 -3.92
CA CYS A 29 2.03 -10.10 -4.01
C CYS A 29 2.33 -11.55 -4.40
N ALA A 30 1.68 -12.52 -3.77
CA ALA A 30 1.86 -13.94 -4.08
C ALA A 30 1.44 -14.29 -5.52
N ILE A 31 0.28 -13.79 -5.96
CA ILE A 31 -0.22 -13.98 -7.33
C ILE A 31 0.74 -13.32 -8.33
N SER A 32 1.15 -12.08 -8.07
CA SER A 32 2.08 -11.34 -8.91
C SER A 32 3.40 -12.10 -9.10
N LEU A 33 3.95 -12.67 -8.02
CA LEU A 33 5.14 -13.53 -8.09
C LEU A 33 4.88 -14.80 -8.90
N LEU A 34 3.75 -15.47 -8.68
CA LEU A 34 3.37 -16.69 -9.39
C LEU A 34 3.23 -16.47 -10.90
N VAL A 35 2.63 -15.36 -11.33
CA VAL A 35 2.43 -15.05 -12.75
C VAL A 35 3.62 -14.32 -13.39
N GLY A 36 4.63 -13.95 -12.61
CA GLY A 36 5.82 -13.24 -13.08
C GLY A 36 5.56 -11.82 -13.59
N LYS A 37 4.43 -11.21 -13.21
CA LYS A 37 4.07 -9.85 -13.65
C LYS A 37 4.13 -8.88 -12.48
N PRO A 38 4.94 -7.80 -12.56
CA PRO A 38 5.10 -6.88 -11.44
C PRO A 38 3.84 -6.06 -11.22
N ILE A 39 3.53 -5.79 -9.95
CA ILE A 39 2.45 -4.89 -9.55
C ILE A 39 3.00 -3.71 -8.76
N PHE A 40 2.28 -2.61 -8.73
CA PHE A 40 2.62 -1.44 -7.91
C PHE A 40 1.62 -1.31 -6.77
N ILE A 41 2.11 -1.18 -5.54
CA ILE A 41 1.26 -0.95 -4.37
C ILE A 41 1.70 0.33 -3.68
N ILE A 42 0.79 1.28 -3.54
CA ILE A 42 0.97 2.45 -2.71
C ILE A 42 0.10 2.31 -1.45
N ALA A 43 0.77 2.16 -0.31
CA ALA A 43 0.10 2.05 0.98
C ALA A 43 0.19 3.38 1.73
N VAL A 44 -0.96 3.91 2.14
CA VAL A 44 -1.12 5.27 2.62
C VAL A 44 -1.82 5.27 3.97
N MET A 45 -1.31 6.09 4.91
CA MET A 45 -1.95 6.33 6.20
C MET A 45 -2.09 7.81 6.53
N LYS A 46 -3.12 8.18 7.29
CA LYS A 46 -3.27 9.52 7.89
C LYS A 46 -2.18 9.78 8.94
N MET A 47 -1.75 11.03 9.07
CA MET A 47 -0.56 11.40 9.85
C MET A 47 -0.73 11.15 11.36
N ASN A 48 0.00 10.15 11.87
CA ASN A 48 0.69 10.26 13.15
C ASN A 48 2.12 9.71 12.98
N LYS A 49 3.14 10.35 13.56
CA LYS A 49 4.56 10.00 13.31
C LYS A 49 4.89 8.54 13.64
N ASP A 50 4.15 7.95 14.58
CA ASP A 50 4.28 6.56 15.00
C ASP A 50 3.55 5.56 14.09
N ILE A 51 2.63 6.05 13.25
CA ILE A 51 1.73 5.25 12.40
C ILE A 51 2.33 4.97 11.02
N ARG A 52 3.26 5.78 10.49
CA ARG A 52 4.04 5.40 9.27
C ARG A 52 4.82 4.09 9.46
N ASN A 53 5.25 3.81 10.69
CA ASN A 53 5.81 2.52 11.07
C ASN A 53 4.74 1.42 11.10
N GLY A 54 3.47 1.75 11.31
CA GLY A 54 2.33 0.84 11.33
C GLY A 54 2.13 0.13 9.99
N VAL A 55 1.75 0.85 8.92
CA VAL A 55 1.57 0.22 7.59
C VAL A 55 2.84 -0.44 7.09
N PHE A 56 4.01 0.19 7.30
CA PHE A 56 5.28 -0.40 6.89
C PHE A 56 5.55 -1.73 7.60
N LYS A 57 5.41 -1.79 8.94
CA LYS A 57 5.53 -3.05 9.70
C LYS A 57 4.43 -4.03 9.36
N ASN A 58 3.21 -3.57 9.05
CA ASN A 58 2.10 -4.44 8.65
C ASN A 58 2.45 -5.17 7.35
N ILE A 59 2.90 -4.44 6.34
CA ILE A 59 3.37 -5.02 5.08
C ILE A 59 4.53 -5.96 5.34
N GLN A 60 5.51 -5.54 6.13
CA GLN A 60 6.67 -6.37 6.46
C GLN A 60 6.26 -7.69 7.11
N ASN A 61 5.36 -7.64 8.08
CA ASN A 61 4.84 -8.83 8.76
C ASN A 61 4.09 -9.74 7.78
N THR A 62 3.21 -9.19 6.92
CA THR A 62 2.51 -9.99 5.90
C THR A 62 3.47 -10.69 4.94
N LEU A 63 4.49 -9.99 4.46
CA LEU A 63 5.49 -10.59 3.56
C LEU A 63 6.26 -11.71 4.28
N ASN A 64 6.62 -11.50 5.55
CA ASN A 64 7.27 -12.53 6.37
C ASN A 64 6.36 -13.74 6.63
N ASP A 65 5.10 -13.52 7.02
CA ASP A 65 4.12 -14.56 7.34
C ASP A 65 3.81 -15.43 6.10
N MET A 66 3.89 -14.85 4.91
CA MET A 66 3.73 -15.53 3.64
C MET A 66 5.02 -16.13 3.06
N ASN A 67 6.15 -16.04 3.76
CA ASN A 67 7.47 -16.45 3.27
C ASN A 67 7.85 -15.83 1.91
N ILE A 68 7.45 -14.58 1.68
CA ILE A 68 7.80 -13.83 0.47
C ILE A 68 9.13 -13.11 0.71
N ASN A 69 10.11 -13.35 -0.16
CA ASN A 69 11.37 -12.61 -0.14
C ASN A 69 11.19 -11.19 -0.66
N TYR A 70 11.85 -10.23 0.01
CA TYR A 70 11.83 -8.82 -0.38
C TYR A 70 13.14 -8.12 -0.05
N LYS A 71 13.42 -7.07 -0.82
CA LYS A 71 14.44 -6.05 -0.49
C LYS A 71 13.75 -4.85 0.12
N VAL A 72 14.34 -4.29 1.18
CA VAL A 72 13.80 -3.14 1.89
C VAL A 72 14.63 -1.88 1.61
N ASN A 73 13.96 -0.75 1.38
CA ASN A 73 14.59 0.56 1.33
C ASN A 73 13.98 1.46 2.42
N LEU A 74 14.72 1.66 3.50
CA LEU A 74 14.27 2.44 4.66
C LEU A 74 14.23 3.96 4.38
N SER A 75 14.99 4.46 3.41
CA SER A 75 14.96 5.89 3.06
C SER A 75 13.68 6.27 2.33
N GLU A 76 13.12 5.34 1.55
CA GLU A 76 11.87 5.50 0.82
C GLU A 76 10.66 4.86 1.52
N ASN A 77 10.88 4.11 2.60
CA ASN A 77 9.90 3.23 3.24
C ASN A 77 9.21 2.30 2.22
N SER A 78 10.02 1.57 1.45
CA SER A 78 9.55 0.72 0.37
C SER A 78 10.10 -0.70 0.42
N PHE A 79 9.41 -1.59 -0.29
CA PHE A 79 9.76 -2.99 -0.50
C PHE A 79 9.81 -3.28 -2.00
N THR A 80 10.71 -4.18 -2.40
CA THR A 80 10.81 -4.67 -3.78
C THR A 80 10.88 -6.19 -3.76
N LEU A 81 10.01 -6.85 -4.51
CA LEU A 81 10.00 -8.31 -4.67
C LEU A 81 10.83 -8.72 -5.90
N ASP A 82 11.15 -10.01 -6.01
CA ASP A 82 12.04 -10.55 -7.03
C ASP A 82 11.54 -10.34 -8.47
N ASN A 83 10.22 -10.31 -8.68
CA ASN A 83 9.62 -10.06 -9.99
C ASN A 83 9.53 -8.58 -10.37
N GLY A 84 10.07 -7.67 -9.54
CA GLY A 84 9.99 -6.23 -9.75
C GLY A 84 8.74 -5.57 -9.18
N THR A 85 7.89 -6.31 -8.45
CA THR A 85 6.79 -5.71 -7.68
C THR A 85 7.34 -4.69 -6.68
N TYR A 86 6.75 -3.51 -6.67
CA TYR A 86 7.21 -2.41 -5.84
C TYR A 86 6.09 -1.93 -4.92
N ILE A 87 6.40 -1.86 -3.64
CA ILE A 87 5.46 -1.45 -2.59
C ILE A 87 6.06 -0.23 -1.89
N ILE A 88 5.31 0.87 -1.82
CA ILE A 88 5.77 2.10 -1.18
C ILE A 88 4.80 2.55 -0.10
N CYS A 89 5.34 2.84 1.08
CA CYS A 89 4.57 3.33 2.22
C CYS A 89 4.71 4.85 2.31
N LYS A 90 3.60 5.59 2.23
CA LYS A 90 3.59 7.05 2.26
C LYS A 90 2.59 7.57 3.29
N SER A 91 2.85 8.76 3.83
CA SER A 91 1.82 9.52 4.55
C SER A 91 0.88 10.21 3.56
N LEU A 92 -0.39 10.32 3.92
CA LEU A 92 -1.45 10.92 3.10
C LEU A 92 -1.11 12.35 2.64
N HIS A 93 -0.59 13.17 3.56
CA HIS A 93 -0.28 14.58 3.30
C HIS A 93 1.16 14.84 2.80
N SER A 94 2.00 13.81 2.66
CA SER A 94 3.39 14.01 2.22
C SER A 94 3.59 13.83 0.72
N GLN A 95 2.54 13.51 -0.05
CA GLN A 95 2.71 13.25 -1.47
C GLN A 95 2.67 14.55 -2.25
N THR A 96 3.82 14.96 -2.78
CA THR A 96 3.85 16.06 -3.75
C THR A 96 3.17 15.62 -5.05
N LYS A 97 2.52 16.57 -5.75
CA LYS A 97 1.95 16.34 -7.10
C LYS A 97 2.96 15.67 -8.05
N ARG A 98 4.25 15.96 -7.89
CA ARG A 98 5.36 15.38 -8.66
C ARG A 98 5.59 13.89 -8.38
N GLU A 99 5.50 13.46 -7.12
CA GLU A 99 5.64 12.04 -6.75
C GLU A 99 4.45 11.22 -7.27
N LYS A 100 3.23 11.77 -7.19
CA LYS A 100 2.04 11.16 -7.81
C LYS A 100 2.26 10.99 -9.32
N LEU A 101 2.67 12.05 -10.01
CA LEU A 101 2.93 12.02 -11.47
C LEU A 101 4.05 11.05 -11.87
N LYS A 102 5.11 10.92 -11.07
CA LYS A 102 6.19 9.96 -11.32
C LYS A 102 5.71 8.51 -11.15
N ALA A 103 4.93 8.24 -10.10
CA ALA A 103 4.28 6.94 -9.92
C ALA A 103 3.37 6.61 -11.11
N PHE A 104 2.54 7.55 -11.57
CA PHE A 104 1.69 7.38 -12.76
C PHE A 104 2.48 7.10 -14.06
N ALA A 105 3.64 7.74 -14.26
CA ALA A 105 4.49 7.47 -15.42
C ALA A 105 5.14 6.07 -15.35
N ASP A 106 5.47 5.61 -14.14
CA ASP A 106 6.00 4.28 -13.91
C ASP A 106 4.92 3.18 -13.94
N LEU A 107 3.63 3.51 -13.81
CA LEU A 107 2.52 2.53 -13.82
C LEU A 107 2.47 1.66 -15.08
N ASN A 108 2.91 2.17 -16.23
CA ASN A 108 2.96 1.39 -17.49
C ASN A 108 3.91 0.17 -17.42
N LYS A 109 4.79 0.11 -16.42
CA LYS A 109 5.70 -1.02 -16.18
C LYS A 109 5.06 -2.13 -15.36
N TYR A 110 3.90 -1.87 -14.76
CA TYR A 110 3.21 -2.78 -13.85
C TYR A 110 1.91 -3.25 -14.48
N GLU A 111 1.50 -4.48 -14.17
CA GLU A 111 0.23 -5.04 -14.68
C GLU A 111 -0.98 -4.28 -14.12
N PHE A 112 -0.92 -3.89 -12.84
CA PHE A 112 -1.92 -3.04 -12.21
C PHE A 112 -1.33 -2.33 -10.98
N ALA A 113 -2.10 -1.35 -10.47
CA ALA A 113 -1.77 -0.57 -9.28
C ALA A 113 -2.83 -0.78 -8.20
N ILE A 114 -2.39 -0.89 -6.94
CA ILE A 114 -3.26 -0.89 -5.76
C ILE A 114 -2.93 0.35 -4.94
N GLU A 115 -3.94 1.15 -4.62
CA GLU A 115 -3.86 2.13 -3.55
C GLU A 115 -4.54 1.56 -2.30
N TRP A 116 -3.77 1.31 -1.25
CA TRP A 116 -4.29 0.89 0.04
C TRP A 116 -4.28 2.08 1.00
N ARG A 117 -5.44 2.44 1.54
CA ARG A 117 -5.58 3.50 2.55
C ARG A 117 -6.02 2.90 3.87
N GLU A 118 -5.22 3.08 4.92
CA GLU A 118 -5.57 2.66 6.29
C GLU A 118 -5.93 3.89 7.14
N GLU A 119 -6.97 3.77 7.97
CA GLU A 119 -7.60 4.86 8.76
C GLU A 119 -8.15 6.04 7.92
N ALA A 120 -8.66 5.75 6.71
CA ALA A 120 -9.28 6.74 5.84
C ALA A 120 -10.59 7.31 6.42
N ASP A 121 -11.25 6.62 7.34
CA ASP A 121 -12.48 7.04 8.02
C ASP A 121 -12.28 8.19 9.03
N GLN A 122 -11.04 8.59 9.30
CA GLN A 122 -10.76 9.89 9.93
C GLN A 122 -10.80 11.07 8.96
N LEU A 123 -11.06 10.85 7.66
CA LEU A 123 -11.25 11.92 6.68
C LEU A 123 -12.44 12.79 7.10
N THR A 124 -12.17 14.02 7.55
CA THR A 124 -13.20 15.04 7.59
C THR A 124 -13.31 15.66 6.19
N LYS A 125 -14.45 16.32 5.89
CA LYS A 125 -14.59 17.07 4.64
C LYS A 125 -13.45 18.09 4.45
N ASP A 126 -12.89 18.59 5.55
CA ASP A 126 -11.78 19.55 5.56
C ASP A 126 -10.45 18.93 5.08
N ASP A 127 -10.27 17.60 5.20
CA ASP A 127 -9.10 16.90 4.67
C ASP A 127 -9.17 16.68 3.15
N MET A 128 -10.36 16.82 2.55
CA MET A 128 -10.63 16.60 1.12
C MET A 128 -10.73 17.91 0.32
N SER A 129 -10.64 19.05 1.00
CA SER A 129 -10.57 20.38 0.39
C SER A 129 -9.12 20.87 0.33
N GLU A 130 -8.41 20.50 -0.74
CA GLU A 130 -7.30 21.28 -1.31
C GLU A 130 -7.81 22.07 -2.52
#